data_AF-A0ABD3IGF5-F1
#
_entry.id   AF-A0ABD3IGF5-F1
#
_cell.length_a   1.000
_cell.length_b   1.000
_cell.length_c   1.000
_cell.angle_alpha   90.00
_cell.angle_beta   90.00
_cell.angle_gamma   90.00
#
_symmetry.space_group_name_H-M   'P 1'
#
loop_
_entity.id
_entity.type
_entity.pdbx_description
1 polymer ?
#
loop_
_entity_poly.entity_id
_entity_poly.type
_entity_poly.pdbx_seq_one_letter_code
_entity_poly.pdbx_strand_id
1 'polypeptide(L)'
;MLRLTGLSVWCKLDFDTRLVRHFAEVASVQIRLKQAVVVDRSQLMVSNSPSSIDAHVMEDDEYKWTPKYAADSVQRLIGLNDEQRTILENHLNEDDEDALLVLRVNPEWIAIHGQAAADGVTDDIARYLVGEQRRRDKAGKRWIFHFELSSDIDKCKSFVLATHPQAFSLSPEAVAAGFVGANTIPLAFAAVVHKVGVRQDDAARSGFFYL
;
A
#
# COMPACT_ATOMS: atom_id res chain seq x y z
N MET A 1 57.49 24.79 -11.30
CA MET A 1 56.86 25.59 -10.22
C MET A 1 55.51 26.07 -10.74
N LEU A 2 54.44 25.33 -10.47
CA LEU A 2 53.04 25.70 -10.75
C LEU A 2 52.18 24.97 -9.71
N ARG A 3 51.61 25.72 -8.76
CA ARG A 3 50.70 25.22 -7.72
C ARG A 3 49.27 25.39 -8.21
N LEU A 4 48.51 24.30 -8.22
CA LEU A 4 47.05 24.32 -8.38
C LEU A 4 46.43 24.20 -6.99
N THR A 5 45.77 25.26 -6.55
CA THR A 5 44.86 25.29 -5.40
C THR A 5 43.44 25.10 -5.91
N GLY A 6 42.80 23.97 -5.58
CA GLY A 6 41.40 23.69 -5.89
C GLY A 6 40.59 23.58 -4.61
N LEU A 7 39.64 24.50 -4.44
CA LEU A 7 38.74 24.62 -3.29
C LEU A 7 37.83 23.39 -3.12
N SER A 8 37.72 22.91 -1.89
CA SER A 8 36.67 21.99 -1.43
C SER A 8 35.52 22.80 -0.83
N VAL A 9 34.38 22.82 -1.53
CA VAL A 9 33.12 23.42 -1.03
C VAL A 9 32.40 22.36 -0.21
N TRP A 10 32.43 22.52 1.11
CA TRP A 10 31.58 21.80 2.05
C TRP A 10 30.19 22.45 2.07
N CYS A 11 29.21 21.85 1.40
CA CYS A 11 27.81 22.21 1.61
C CYS A 11 27.33 21.58 2.92
N LYS A 12 27.19 22.42 3.94
CA LYS A 12 26.58 22.10 5.22
C LYS A 12 25.05 22.19 5.01
N LEU A 13 24.38 21.04 4.98
CA LEU A 13 22.92 20.98 5.00
C LEU A 13 22.46 21.36 6.42
N ASP A 14 21.99 22.60 6.57
CA ASP A 14 21.25 23.01 7.77
C ASP A 14 19.87 22.36 7.73
N PHE A 15 19.69 21.36 8.60
CA PHE A 15 18.42 20.68 8.82
C PHE A 15 17.48 21.62 9.58
N ASP A 16 16.45 22.11 8.88
CA ASP A 16 15.53 23.13 9.36
C ASP A 16 14.73 22.65 10.58
N THR A 17 15.00 23.25 11.73
CA THR A 17 14.35 22.96 13.03
C THR A 17 12.86 23.33 13.06
N ARG A 18 12.34 23.96 12.00
CA ARG A 18 10.90 24.26 11.85
C ARG A 18 10.05 23.02 11.57
N LEU A 19 10.60 22.00 10.89
CA LEU A 19 9.84 20.79 10.57
C LEU A 19 9.47 19.98 11.84
N VAL A 20 10.36 19.97 12.83
CA VAL A 20 10.18 19.20 14.08
C VAL A 20 9.07 19.80 14.97
N ARG A 21 8.82 21.12 14.90
CA ARG A 21 7.75 21.75 15.69
C ARG A 21 6.34 21.45 15.16
N HIS A 22 6.17 21.29 13.86
CA HIS A 22 4.84 20.97 13.31
C HIS A 22 4.37 19.56 13.65
N PHE A 23 5.29 18.58 13.73
CA PHE A 23 4.91 17.21 14.11
C PHE A 23 4.42 17.10 15.57
N ALA A 24 4.89 17.97 16.48
CA ALA A 24 4.45 17.96 17.87
C ALA A 24 3.01 18.50 18.05
N GLU A 25 2.58 19.45 17.23
CA GLU A 25 1.21 20.01 17.32
C GLU A 25 0.14 19.04 16.80
N VAL A 26 0.45 18.28 15.73
CA VAL A 26 -0.47 17.29 15.14
C VAL A 26 -0.79 16.15 16.11
N ALA A 27 0.19 15.72 16.91
CA ALA A 27 -0.03 14.68 17.93
C ALA A 27 -0.99 15.13 19.06
N SER A 28 -1.05 16.43 19.36
CA SER A 28 -1.92 16.95 20.44
C SER A 28 -3.40 17.00 20.05
N VAL A 29 -3.71 17.15 18.75
CA VAL A 29 -5.09 17.24 18.25
C VAL A 29 -5.75 15.86 18.23
N GLN A 30 -5.01 14.79 17.92
CA GLN A 30 -5.58 13.43 17.92
C GLN A 30 -5.98 12.93 19.31
N ILE A 31 -5.34 13.41 20.38
CA ILE A 31 -5.68 12.98 21.75
C ILE A 31 -7.04 13.56 22.19
N ARG A 32 -7.44 14.73 21.70
CA ARG A 32 -8.73 15.36 22.08
C ARG A 32 -9.95 14.77 21.37
N LEU A 33 -9.79 14.12 20.22
CA LEU A 33 -10.92 13.53 19.47
C LEU A 33 -11.38 12.17 20.02
N LYS A 34 -10.59 11.49 20.87
CA LYS A 34 -10.98 10.20 21.46
C LYS A 34 -11.88 10.31 22.71
N GLN A 35 -12.14 11.51 23.23
CA GLN A 35 -12.91 11.70 24.46
C GLN A 35 -14.37 12.13 24.25
N ALA A 36 -14.84 12.30 23.00
CA ALA A 36 -16.15 12.87 22.73
C ALA A 36 -17.24 11.88 22.27
N VAL A 37 -16.99 10.57 22.28
CA VAL A 37 -18.00 9.56 21.87
C VAL A 37 -18.31 8.64 23.04
N VAL A 38 -19.09 9.15 23.99
CA VAL A 38 -19.88 8.35 24.94
C VAL A 38 -21.33 8.67 24.62
N VAL A 39 -21.91 7.90 23.70
CA VAL A 39 -23.35 7.93 23.43
C VAL A 39 -23.98 6.75 24.15
N ASP A 40 -24.83 7.10 25.10
CA ASP A 40 -25.69 6.27 25.92
C ASP A 40 -26.50 5.29 25.06
N ARG A 41 -26.35 3.99 25.35
CA ARG A 41 -27.01 2.90 24.61
C ARG A 41 -27.79 2.01 25.58
N SER A 42 -28.51 2.64 26.50
CA SER A 42 -29.48 1.96 27.34
C SER A 42 -30.91 2.27 26.85
N GLN A 43 -31.71 1.21 26.72
CA GLN A 43 -33.13 1.15 26.31
C GLN A 43 -33.43 0.80 24.86
N LEU A 44 -33.63 -0.50 24.61
CA LEU A 44 -34.87 -1.03 24.05
C LEU A 44 -34.86 -2.56 24.19
N MET A 45 -35.53 -3.04 25.25
CA MET A 45 -35.95 -4.44 25.36
C MET A 45 -37.27 -4.59 24.61
N VAL A 46 -37.30 -5.43 23.58
CA VAL A 46 -38.52 -6.09 23.12
C VAL A 46 -38.19 -7.56 22.87
N SER A 47 -38.77 -8.39 23.73
CA SER A 47 -38.81 -9.85 23.65
C SER A 47 -39.58 -10.31 22.43
N ASN A 48 -39.03 -11.24 21.65
CA ASN A 48 -39.78 -12.24 20.91
C ASN A 48 -38.90 -13.47 20.67
N SER A 49 -39.43 -14.63 21.03
CA SER A 49 -38.91 -15.97 20.75
C SER A 49 -40.13 -16.89 20.62
N PRO A 50 -40.00 -18.12 20.11
CA PRO A 50 -39.07 -18.63 19.10
C PRO A 50 -39.83 -19.48 18.05
N SER A 51 -39.30 -19.61 16.83
CA SER A 51 -39.40 -20.85 16.04
C SER A 51 -38.92 -20.61 14.61
N SER A 52 -37.79 -21.19 14.24
CA SER A 52 -37.52 -21.73 12.90
C SER A 52 -36.02 -21.95 12.77
N ILE A 53 -35.56 -23.15 13.11
CA ILE A 53 -34.43 -23.85 12.51
C ILE A 53 -33.23 -22.93 12.28
N ASP A 54 -32.40 -22.81 13.32
CA ASP A 54 -31.04 -22.33 13.21
C ASP A 54 -30.28 -23.31 12.29
N ALA A 55 -30.32 -23.02 10.99
CA ALA A 55 -29.15 -23.27 10.17
C ALA A 55 -28.06 -22.41 10.80
N HIS A 56 -27.31 -23.02 11.72
CA HIS A 56 -25.93 -22.62 11.95
C HIS A 56 -25.28 -22.64 10.56
N VAL A 57 -25.30 -21.49 9.90
CA VAL A 57 -24.31 -21.14 8.91
C VAL A 57 -23.03 -21.22 9.72
N MET A 58 -22.40 -22.40 9.67
CA MET A 58 -20.96 -22.47 9.86
C MET A 58 -20.43 -21.63 8.71
N GLU A 59 -20.36 -20.31 8.93
CA GLU A 59 -19.50 -19.45 8.16
C GLU A 59 -18.12 -20.02 8.44
N ASP A 60 -17.67 -20.88 7.52
CA ASP A 60 -16.42 -21.59 7.60
C ASP A 60 -15.30 -20.56 7.79
N ASP A 61 -14.90 -20.34 9.04
CA ASP A 61 -13.69 -19.58 9.39
C ASP A 61 -12.45 -20.14 8.66
N GLU A 62 -12.54 -21.39 8.18
CA GLU A 62 -11.56 -22.06 7.34
C GLU A 62 -11.42 -21.44 5.93
N TYR A 63 -12.49 -20.85 5.37
CA TYR A 63 -12.43 -20.23 4.03
C TYR A 63 -11.73 -18.86 4.04
N LYS A 64 -11.71 -18.20 5.19
CA LYS A 64 -11.25 -16.80 5.36
C LYS A 64 -9.77 -16.57 5.09
N TRP A 65 -8.98 -17.64 4.97
CA TRP A 65 -7.53 -17.53 4.81
C TRP A 65 -7.00 -18.18 3.54
N THR A 66 -7.88 -18.61 2.62
CA THR A 66 -7.41 -19.29 1.41
C THR A 66 -6.77 -18.33 0.39
N PRO A 67 -5.84 -18.79 -0.47
CA PRO A 67 -5.30 -18.01 -1.60
C PRO A 67 -6.39 -17.35 -2.46
N LYS A 68 -7.48 -18.08 -2.68
CA LYS A 68 -8.67 -17.59 -3.39
C LYS A 68 -9.33 -16.42 -2.66
N TYR A 69 -9.53 -16.54 -1.35
CA TYR A 69 -10.08 -15.45 -0.54
C TYR A 69 -9.20 -14.20 -0.57
N ALA A 70 -7.88 -14.34 -0.48
CA ALA A 70 -6.95 -13.23 -0.60
C ALA A 70 -7.03 -12.58 -1.99
N ALA A 71 -7.04 -13.37 -3.07
CA ALA A 71 -7.20 -12.86 -4.43
C ALA A 71 -8.54 -12.12 -4.64
N ASP A 72 -9.65 -12.68 -4.15
CA ASP A 72 -10.98 -12.04 -4.18
C ASP A 72 -11.01 -10.76 -3.34
N SER A 73 -10.27 -10.72 -2.24
CA SER A 73 -10.13 -9.53 -1.39
C SER A 73 -9.34 -8.44 -2.10
N VAL A 74 -8.19 -8.76 -2.71
CA VAL A 74 -7.42 -7.81 -3.52
C VAL A 74 -8.27 -7.28 -4.68
N GLN A 75 -9.02 -8.16 -5.37
CA GLN A 75 -9.92 -7.74 -6.44
C GLN A 75 -10.91 -6.67 -5.96
N ARG A 76 -11.55 -6.88 -4.81
CA ARG A 76 -12.48 -5.91 -4.20
C ARG A 76 -11.79 -4.63 -3.74
N LEU A 77 -10.58 -4.73 -3.17
CA LEU A 77 -9.86 -3.59 -2.59
C LEU A 77 -9.31 -2.62 -3.62
N ILE A 78 -8.76 -3.14 -4.72
CA ILE A 78 -8.08 -2.31 -5.73
C ILE A 78 -8.68 -2.41 -7.13
N GLY A 79 -9.69 -3.26 -7.35
CA GLY A 79 -10.43 -3.35 -8.61
C GLY A 79 -9.72 -4.13 -9.71
N LEU A 80 -9.09 -5.27 -9.38
CA LEU A 80 -8.51 -6.16 -10.39
C LEU A 80 -9.60 -6.72 -11.33
N ASN A 81 -9.24 -7.05 -12.57
CA ASN A 81 -10.13 -7.82 -13.44
C ASN A 81 -10.07 -9.32 -13.12
N ASP A 82 -10.98 -10.12 -13.68
CA ASP A 82 -11.08 -11.55 -13.36
C ASP A 82 -9.85 -12.36 -13.79
N GLU A 83 -9.19 -11.95 -14.89
CA GLU A 83 -7.94 -12.57 -15.35
C GLU A 83 -6.81 -12.32 -14.35
N GLN A 84 -6.63 -11.07 -13.91
CA GLN A 84 -5.65 -10.69 -12.90
C GLN A 84 -5.93 -11.38 -11.57
N ARG A 85 -7.19 -11.44 -11.13
CA ARG A 85 -7.59 -12.18 -9.93
C ARG A 85 -7.18 -13.66 -10.03
N THR A 86 -7.45 -14.30 -11.16
CA THR A 86 -7.11 -15.71 -11.40
C THR A 86 -5.59 -15.93 -11.44
N ILE A 87 -4.84 -15.02 -12.07
CA ILE A 87 -3.38 -15.05 -12.06
C ILE A 87 -2.85 -14.92 -10.63
N LEU A 88 -3.37 -13.97 -9.85
CA LEU A 88 -2.97 -13.78 -8.46
C LEU A 88 -3.28 -15.01 -7.60
N GLU A 89 -4.46 -15.60 -7.75
CA GLU A 89 -4.84 -16.84 -7.06
C GLU A 89 -3.86 -17.99 -7.34
N ASN A 90 -3.52 -18.21 -8.62
CA ASN A 90 -2.52 -19.22 -8.98
C ASN A 90 -1.14 -18.90 -8.38
N HIS A 91 -0.76 -17.62 -8.43
CA HIS A 91 0.53 -17.17 -7.91
C HIS A 91 0.65 -17.34 -6.39
N LEU A 92 -0.44 -17.11 -5.65
CA LEU A 92 -0.50 -17.34 -4.21
C LEU A 92 -0.42 -18.83 -3.85
N ASN A 93 -0.88 -19.73 -4.73
CA ASN A 93 -0.76 -21.18 -4.54
C ASN A 93 0.64 -21.74 -4.85
N GLU A 94 1.42 -21.08 -5.72
CA GLU A 94 2.72 -21.58 -6.19
C GLU A 94 3.90 -21.11 -5.35
N ASP A 95 3.79 -19.93 -4.73
CA ASP A 95 4.93 -19.26 -4.12
C ASP A 95 4.99 -19.46 -2.60
N ASP A 96 6.19 -19.36 -2.02
CA ASP A 96 6.43 -19.43 -0.57
C ASP A 96 6.78 -18.06 0.03
N GLU A 97 6.88 -17.00 -0.78
CA GLU A 97 7.29 -15.69 -0.26
C GLU A 97 6.26 -15.02 0.66
N ASP A 98 6.78 -14.32 1.67
CA ASP A 98 6.05 -13.85 2.85
C ASP A 98 5.14 -12.64 2.59
N ALA A 99 5.48 -11.79 1.62
CA ALA A 99 4.69 -10.61 1.28
C ALA A 99 4.65 -10.32 -0.22
N LEU A 100 3.48 -9.98 -0.73
CA LEU A 100 3.28 -9.54 -2.11
C LEU A 100 2.71 -8.13 -2.13
N LEU A 101 3.32 -7.24 -2.91
CA LEU A 101 2.73 -5.96 -3.31
C LEU A 101 2.01 -6.16 -4.65
N VAL A 102 0.69 -5.95 -4.65
CA VAL A 102 -0.15 -6.07 -5.85
C VAL A 102 -0.64 -4.69 -6.26
N LEU A 103 -0.47 -4.36 -7.53
CA LEU A 103 -0.84 -3.07 -8.10
C LEU A 103 -1.96 -3.19 -9.13
N ARG A 104 -2.82 -2.18 -9.17
CA ARG A 104 -3.64 -1.85 -10.34
C ARG A 104 -3.27 -0.46 -10.81
N VAL A 105 -2.62 -0.38 -11.97
CA VAL A 105 -2.23 0.91 -12.56
C VAL A 105 -3.47 1.72 -12.88
N ASN A 106 -3.41 3.01 -12.56
CA ASN A 106 -4.50 3.95 -12.79
C ASN A 106 -4.45 4.44 -14.26
N PRO A 107 -5.47 4.14 -15.09
CA PRO A 107 -5.48 4.56 -16.48
C PRO A 107 -5.47 6.09 -16.65
N GLU A 108 -6.01 6.85 -15.70
CA GLU A 108 -5.98 8.32 -15.74
C GLU A 108 -4.55 8.85 -15.59
N TRP A 109 -3.73 8.22 -14.73
CA TRP A 109 -2.33 8.59 -14.58
C TRP A 109 -1.55 8.30 -15.87
N ILE A 110 -1.79 7.13 -16.49
CA ILE A 110 -1.20 6.78 -17.79
C ILE A 110 -1.60 7.79 -18.87
N ALA A 111 -2.84 8.26 -18.89
CA ALA A 111 -3.28 9.25 -19.87
C ALA A 111 -2.51 10.58 -19.78
N ILE A 112 -2.00 10.93 -18.59
CA ILE A 112 -1.26 12.17 -18.33
C ILE A 112 0.25 11.98 -18.57
N HIS A 113 0.82 10.88 -18.07
CA HIS A 113 2.28 10.69 -18.01
C HIS A 113 2.81 9.68 -19.05
N GLY A 114 1.93 8.89 -19.65
CA GLY A 114 2.26 7.86 -20.63
C GLY A 114 2.64 6.51 -20.02
N GLN A 115 2.45 5.44 -20.81
CA GLN A 115 2.75 4.07 -20.40
C GLN A 115 4.24 3.87 -20.06
N ALA A 116 5.15 4.50 -20.82
CA ALA A 116 6.58 4.37 -20.59
C ALA A 116 7.01 4.90 -19.20
N ALA A 117 6.36 5.95 -18.72
CA ALA A 117 6.61 6.46 -17.37
C ALA A 117 6.11 5.49 -16.30
N ALA A 118 4.91 4.91 -16.48
CA ALA A 118 4.37 3.90 -15.58
C ALA A 118 5.27 2.65 -15.53
N ASP A 119 5.70 2.17 -16.70
CA ASP A 119 6.64 1.05 -16.84
C ASP A 119 7.95 1.33 -16.08
N GLY A 120 8.51 2.54 -16.22
CA GLY A 120 9.72 2.96 -15.51
C GLY A 120 9.58 2.86 -13.99
N VAL A 121 8.45 3.30 -13.42
CA VAL A 121 8.20 3.16 -11.97
C VAL A 121 8.07 1.69 -11.57
N THR A 122 7.34 0.88 -12.34
CA THR A 122 7.18 -0.56 -12.03
C THR A 122 8.47 -1.35 -12.19
N ASP A 123 9.35 -0.97 -13.12
CA ASP A 123 10.67 -1.57 -13.29
C ASP A 123 11.61 -1.24 -12.13
N ASP A 124 11.50 -0.02 -11.56
CA ASP A 124 12.27 0.36 -10.38
C ASP A 124 11.78 -0.37 -9.12
N ILE A 125 10.48 -0.61 -8.98
CA ILE A 125 9.94 -1.51 -7.92
C ILE A 125 10.48 -2.93 -8.14
N ALA A 126 10.43 -3.45 -9.36
CA ALA A 126 10.91 -4.78 -9.69
C ALA A 126 12.40 -4.98 -9.38
N ARG A 127 13.23 -3.95 -9.55
CA ARG A 127 14.68 -3.99 -9.33
C ARG A 127 15.10 -3.58 -7.91
N TYR A 128 14.16 -3.15 -7.07
CA TYR A 128 14.49 -2.62 -5.75
C TYR A 128 15.22 -3.65 -4.87
N LEU A 129 16.47 -3.36 -4.51
CA LEU A 129 17.34 -4.20 -3.67
C LEU A 129 17.47 -5.66 -4.13
N VAL A 130 17.27 -5.92 -5.42
CA VAL A 130 17.59 -7.20 -6.05
C VAL A 130 18.74 -6.97 -7.03
N GLY A 131 19.72 -7.87 -7.03
CA GLY A 131 20.90 -7.73 -7.90
C GLY A 131 20.51 -7.61 -9.38
N GLU A 132 21.41 -7.10 -10.24
CA GLU A 132 21.12 -6.68 -11.62
C GLU A 132 20.41 -7.72 -12.51
N GLN A 133 20.55 -9.01 -12.20
CA GLN A 133 19.97 -10.13 -12.95
C GLN A 133 18.66 -10.68 -12.34
N ARG A 134 18.18 -10.09 -11.24
CA ARG A 134 16.97 -10.53 -10.53
C ARG A 134 15.91 -9.44 -10.56
N ARG A 135 14.65 -9.87 -10.50
CA ARG A 135 13.49 -8.99 -10.42
C ARG A 135 12.49 -9.55 -9.42
N ARG A 136 11.73 -8.66 -8.78
CA ARG A 136 10.65 -8.99 -7.84
C ARG A 136 9.36 -9.38 -8.53
N ASP A 137 9.16 -9.06 -9.81
CA ASP A 137 8.00 -9.49 -10.59
C ASP A 137 8.27 -10.83 -11.27
N LYS A 138 7.98 -11.93 -10.56
CA LYS A 138 8.09 -13.27 -11.13
C LYS A 138 7.24 -13.35 -12.42
N ALA A 139 7.83 -13.91 -13.47
CA ALA A 139 7.26 -13.98 -14.82
C ALA A 139 6.96 -12.61 -15.51
N GLY A 140 7.58 -11.50 -15.06
CA GLY A 140 7.43 -10.19 -15.71
C GLY A 140 6.04 -9.59 -15.57
N LYS A 141 5.25 -10.09 -14.61
CA LYS A 141 3.94 -9.55 -14.27
C LYS A 141 4.17 -8.26 -13.48
N ARG A 142 4.41 -7.14 -14.18
CA ARG A 142 4.71 -5.77 -13.67
C ARG A 142 3.65 -5.14 -12.74
N TRP A 143 2.89 -5.95 -12.04
CA TRP A 143 1.82 -5.60 -11.12
C TRP A 143 1.74 -6.55 -9.91
N ILE A 144 2.58 -7.59 -9.83
CA ILE A 144 2.79 -8.42 -8.63
C ILE A 144 4.29 -8.37 -8.29
N PHE A 145 4.64 -7.95 -7.08
CA PHE A 145 6.02 -7.84 -6.64
C PHE A 145 6.24 -8.55 -5.31
N HIS A 146 7.29 -9.35 -5.28
CA HIS A 146 7.62 -10.20 -4.15
C HIS A 146 8.60 -9.52 -3.19
N PHE A 147 8.30 -9.63 -1.90
CA PHE A 147 9.12 -9.12 -0.81
C PHE A 147 9.27 -10.18 0.27
N GLU A 148 10.50 -10.32 0.77
CA GLU A 148 10.81 -11.18 1.92
C GLU A 148 10.16 -10.64 3.19
N LEU A 149 10.08 -9.31 3.34
CA LEU A 149 9.50 -8.67 4.51
C LEU A 149 8.55 -7.55 4.12
N SER A 150 7.44 -7.42 4.85
CA SER A 150 6.51 -6.29 4.69
C SER A 150 7.20 -4.93 4.87
N SER A 151 8.18 -4.83 5.78
CA SER A 151 8.94 -3.59 6.00
C SER A 151 9.77 -3.17 4.78
N ASP A 152 10.11 -4.10 3.88
CA ASP A 152 10.85 -3.75 2.66
C ASP A 152 9.95 -3.08 1.62
N ILE A 153 8.63 -3.27 1.70
CA ILE A 153 7.66 -2.53 0.91
C ILE A 153 7.69 -1.04 1.29
N ASP A 154 7.80 -0.69 2.57
CA ASP A 154 7.89 0.71 3.02
C ASP A 154 9.21 1.38 2.60
N LYS A 155 10.32 0.63 2.64
CA LYS A 155 11.61 1.12 2.14
C LYS A 155 11.58 1.29 0.62
N CYS A 156 10.93 0.37 -0.10
CA CYS A 156 10.69 0.47 -1.54
C CYS A 156 9.84 1.72 -1.85
N LYS A 157 8.75 1.94 -1.10
CA LYS A 157 7.93 3.16 -1.22
C LYS A 157 8.77 4.42 -1.08
N SER A 158 9.61 4.48 -0.05
CA SER A 158 10.48 5.63 0.21
C SER A 158 11.47 5.87 -0.94
N PHE A 159 12.04 4.80 -1.49
CA PHE A 159 12.91 4.87 -2.67
C PHE A 159 12.17 5.38 -3.89
N VAL A 160 11.00 4.80 -4.21
CA VAL A 160 10.18 5.19 -5.37
C VAL A 160 9.68 6.63 -5.22
N LEU A 161 9.38 7.10 -4.02
CA LEU A 161 9.02 8.49 -3.76
C LEU A 161 10.18 9.45 -4.06
N ALA A 162 11.41 9.06 -3.72
CA ALA A 162 12.59 9.87 -3.99
C ALA A 162 12.94 9.92 -5.50
N THR A 163 12.70 8.85 -6.26
CA THR A 163 13.02 8.76 -7.69
C THR A 163 11.88 9.20 -8.60
N HIS A 164 10.63 8.95 -8.21
CA HIS A 164 9.42 9.22 -8.99
C HIS A 164 8.34 9.94 -8.16
N PRO A 165 8.61 11.16 -7.66
CA PRO A 165 7.64 11.89 -6.86
C PRO A 165 6.30 12.14 -7.58
N GLN A 166 6.31 12.21 -8.91
CA GLN A 166 5.13 12.34 -9.76
C GLN A 166 4.18 11.13 -9.73
N ALA A 167 4.64 9.97 -9.26
CA ALA A 167 3.82 8.76 -9.13
C ALA A 167 2.88 8.79 -7.92
N PHE A 168 3.09 9.72 -6.99
CA PHE A 168 2.37 9.80 -5.72
C PHE A 168 1.36 10.93 -5.74
N SER A 169 0.25 10.72 -5.03
CA SER A 169 -0.78 11.73 -4.78
C SER A 169 -1.05 11.87 -3.29
N LEU A 170 -1.69 12.96 -2.89
CA LEU A 170 -2.20 13.06 -1.52
C LEU A 170 -3.29 12.01 -1.28
N SER A 171 -3.27 11.38 -0.10
CA SER A 171 -4.39 10.54 0.34
C SER A 171 -5.70 11.34 0.38
N PRO A 172 -6.87 10.72 0.12
CA PRO A 172 -8.17 11.37 0.26
C PRO A 172 -8.38 12.00 1.65
N GLU A 173 -7.85 11.36 2.69
CA GLU A 173 -7.87 11.83 4.07
C GLU A 173 -7.04 13.11 4.25
N ALA A 174 -5.85 13.18 3.64
CA ALA A 174 -5.03 14.40 3.64
C ALA A 174 -5.72 15.54 2.88
N VAL A 175 -6.33 15.26 1.73
CA VAL A 175 -7.11 16.27 0.99
C VAL A 175 -8.29 16.76 1.84
N ALA A 176 -9.02 15.86 2.49
CA ALA A 176 -10.13 16.23 3.40
C ALA A 176 -9.65 17.05 4.62
N ALA A 177 -8.41 16.84 5.07
CA ALA A 177 -7.77 17.63 6.12
C ALA A 177 -7.24 19.00 5.62
N GLY A 178 -7.38 19.32 4.34
CA GLY A 178 -6.99 20.61 3.76
C GLY A 178 -5.55 20.70 3.27
N PHE A 179 -4.83 19.57 3.17
CA PHE A 179 -3.50 19.55 2.55
C PHE A 179 -3.62 19.78 1.03
N VAL A 180 -2.66 20.53 0.48
CA VAL A 180 -2.57 20.82 -0.95
C VAL A 180 -1.30 20.20 -1.52
N GLY A 181 -1.43 19.46 -2.62
CA GLY A 181 -0.34 18.71 -3.24
C GLY A 181 -0.36 18.87 -4.76
N ALA A 182 0.79 18.64 -5.38
CA ALA A 182 0.96 18.84 -6.83
C ALA A 182 0.18 17.82 -7.67
N ASN A 183 0.03 16.59 -7.16
CA ASN A 183 -0.64 15.51 -7.88
C ASN A 183 -1.90 15.05 -7.11
N THR A 184 -3.00 14.95 -7.83
CA THR A 184 -4.29 14.46 -7.32
C THR A 184 -4.59 13.03 -7.72
N ILE A 185 -3.82 12.47 -8.66
CA ILE A 185 -4.04 11.14 -9.25
C ILE A 185 -2.78 10.29 -8.95
N PRO A 186 -2.90 9.17 -8.21
CA PRO A 186 -1.77 8.27 -7.98
C PRO A 186 -1.50 7.41 -9.22
N LEU A 187 -0.26 6.94 -9.37
CA LEU A 187 0.12 5.99 -10.42
C LEU A 187 -0.74 4.73 -10.38
N ALA A 188 -0.94 4.16 -9.20
CA ALA A 188 -1.64 2.89 -9.03
C ALA A 188 -2.35 2.81 -7.69
N PHE A 189 -3.32 1.89 -7.62
CA PHE A 189 -3.92 1.44 -6.38
C PHE A 189 -3.18 0.17 -5.94
N ALA A 190 -2.86 0.09 -4.65
CA ALA A 190 -2.03 -0.99 -4.11
C ALA A 190 -2.76 -1.78 -3.04
N ALA A 191 -2.50 -3.09 -3.01
CA ALA A 191 -2.81 -3.98 -1.92
C ALA A 191 -1.54 -4.73 -1.52
N VAL A 192 -1.44 -5.11 -0.26
CA VAL A 192 -0.40 -6.02 0.22
C VAL A 192 -1.08 -7.30 0.66
N VAL A 193 -0.55 -8.43 0.19
CA VAL A 193 -0.92 -9.76 0.64
C VAL A 193 0.17 -10.25 1.58
N HIS A 194 -0.21 -10.66 2.78
CA HIS A 194 0.67 -11.25 3.78
C HIS A 194 0.36 -12.74 3.90
N LYS A 195 1.42 -13.57 3.87
CA LYS A 195 1.29 -14.98 4.23
C LYS A 195 1.40 -15.14 5.73
N VAL A 196 0.34 -15.63 6.35
CA VAL A 196 0.22 -15.79 7.81
C VAL A 196 0.53 -17.24 8.23
N GLY A 197 0.56 -18.18 7.29
CA GLY A 197 0.87 -19.59 7.52
C GLY A 197 0.81 -20.43 6.26
N VAL A 198 0.86 -21.75 6.41
CA VAL A 198 0.72 -22.69 5.27
C VAL A 198 -0.68 -22.54 4.68
N ARG A 199 -0.76 -21.90 3.51
CA ARG A 199 -2.03 -21.61 2.80
C ARG A 199 -2.98 -20.66 3.54
N GLN A 200 -2.43 -19.79 4.38
CA GLN A 200 -3.18 -18.71 5.03
C GLN A 200 -2.69 -17.36 4.51
N ASP A 201 -3.52 -16.67 3.74
CA ASP A 201 -3.21 -15.39 3.12
C ASP A 201 -4.21 -14.32 3.58
N ASP A 202 -3.69 -13.17 4.02
CA ASP A 202 -4.49 -11.97 4.30
C ASP A 202 -4.17 -10.87 3.30
N ALA A 203 -5.15 -10.05 2.96
CA ALA A 203 -4.99 -8.96 2.02
C ALA A 203 -5.52 -7.64 2.59
N ALA A 204 -4.68 -6.61 2.56
CA ALA A 204 -5.04 -5.28 3.01
C ALA A 204 -4.76 -4.23 1.92
N ARG A 205 -5.58 -3.18 1.90
CA ARG A 205 -5.31 -2.02 1.04
C ARG A 205 -4.03 -1.33 1.52
N SER A 206 -3.16 -0.98 0.59
CA SER A 206 -1.92 -0.27 0.88
C SER A 206 -1.96 1.15 0.35
N GLY A 207 -1.49 2.10 1.17
CA GLY A 207 -1.29 3.49 0.80
C GLY A 207 0.01 3.71 0.02
N PHE A 208 0.47 2.74 -0.79
CA PHE A 208 1.81 2.78 -1.41
C PHE A 208 2.02 4.08 -2.21
N PHE A 209 1.11 4.46 -3.09
CA PHE A 209 1.19 5.69 -3.91
C PHE A 209 0.48 6.91 -3.29
N TYR A 210 0.23 6.87 -1.98
CA TYR A 210 -0.39 7.98 -1.25
C TYR A 210 0.57 8.57 -0.21
N LEU A 211 0.52 9.90 -0.10
CA LEU A 211 1.19 10.71 0.93
C LEU A 211 0.25 11.08 2.07
#